data_AF-A0A7D7X8Z5-F1
#
_entry.id   AF-A0A7D7X8Z5-F1
#
_cell.length_a   1.000
_cell.length_b   1.000
_cell.length_c   1.000
_cell.angle_alpha   90.00
_cell.angle_beta   90.00
_cell.angle_gamma   90.00
#
_symmetry.space_group_name_H-M   'P 1'
#
loop_
_entity.id
_entity.type
_entity.pdbx_description
1 polymer ?
#
loop_
_entity_poly.entity_id
_entity_poly.type
_entity_poly.pdbx_seq_one_letter_code
_entity_poly.pdbx_strand_id
1 'polypeptide(L)'
;MKTAAERMREQLRTPRVMTSISLRVPERVIEDLKEIAPMLGFSGYQSLMKAYISQGLRKDLEKLEGSNVAALTESLRKQGVPDEKISAAIAEAGLKTA
;
A
#
# COMPACT_ATOMS: atom_id res chain seq x y z
N MET A 1 -5.16 13.45 4.08
CA MET A 1 -4.58 12.21 3.53
C MET A 1 -5.49 11.74 2.39
N LYS A 2 -4.95 11.29 1.25
CA LYS A 2 -5.77 10.81 0.12
C LYS A 2 -6.46 9.49 0.50
N THR A 3 -7.72 9.31 0.10
CA THR A 3 -8.49 8.06 0.29
C THR A 3 -7.94 6.92 -0.58
N ALA A 4 -8.27 5.66 -0.24
CA ALA A 4 -7.84 4.49 -1.00
C ALA A 4 -8.26 4.58 -2.49
N ALA A 5 -9.47 5.08 -2.76
CA ALA A 5 -9.98 5.29 -4.11
C ALA A 5 -9.20 6.37 -4.89
N GLU A 6 -8.78 7.46 -4.24
CA GLU A 6 -7.94 8.49 -4.85
C GLU A 6 -6.53 7.97 -5.16
N ARG A 7 -5.92 7.19 -4.26
CA ARG A 7 -4.62 6.56 -4.52
C ARG A 7 -4.69 5.56 -5.67
N MET A 8 -5.78 4.79 -5.76
CA MET A 8 -6.00 3.84 -6.85
C MET A 8 -6.13 4.56 -8.20
N ARG A 9 -6.90 5.67 -8.26
CA ARG A 9 -7.01 6.52 -9.46
C ARG A 9 -5.66 7.12 -9.87
N GLU A 10 -4.85 7.53 -8.90
CA GLU A 10 -3.53 8.11 -9.16
C GLU A 10 -2.53 7.05 -9.66
N GLN A 11 -2.64 5.80 -9.21
CA GLN A 11 -1.87 4.67 -9.74
C GLN A 11 -2.22 4.31 -11.19
N LEU A 12 -3.45 4.62 -11.63
CA LEU A 12 -3.93 4.40 -12.99
C LEU A 12 -3.61 5.57 -13.95
N ARG A 13 -3.00 6.66 -13.47
CA ARG A 13 -2.58 7.76 -14.33
C ARG A 13 -1.45 7.34 -15.28
N THR A 14 -1.65 7.63 -16.56
CA THR A 14 -0.64 7.50 -17.62
C THR A 14 -0.51 8.87 -18.32
N PRO A 15 0.70 9.42 -18.49
CA PRO A 15 2.00 8.90 -18.04
C PRO A 15 2.19 9.05 -16.53
N ARG A 16 2.86 8.07 -15.91
CA ARG A 16 3.25 8.15 -14.50
C ARG A 16 4.40 9.15 -14.35
N VAL A 17 4.27 10.10 -13.43
CA VAL A 17 5.37 10.99 -13.05
C VAL A 17 6.38 10.16 -12.24
N MET A 18 7.61 10.05 -12.74
CA MET A 18 8.70 9.37 -12.05
C MET A 18 9.65 10.40 -11.42
N THR A 19 10.10 10.11 -10.21
CA THR A 19 11.12 10.89 -9.51
C THR A 19 12.38 10.06 -9.38
N SER A 20 13.50 10.57 -9.87
CA SER A 20 14.81 9.95 -9.67
C SER A 20 15.26 10.13 -8.22
N ILE A 21 15.67 9.04 -7.58
CA ILE A 21 16.21 9.05 -6.22
C ILE A 21 17.64 8.50 -6.25
N SER A 22 18.48 8.99 -5.34
CA SER A 22 19.81 8.43 -5.07
C SER A 22 19.77 7.69 -3.75
N LEU A 23 20.14 6.41 -3.74
CA LEU A 23 20.15 5.55 -2.56
C LEU A 23 21.48 4.79 -2.50
N ARG A 24 22.09 4.73 -1.31
CA ARG A 24 23.24 3.86 -1.06
C ARG A 24 22.73 2.51 -0.56
N VAL A 25 23.21 1.43 -1.17
CA VAL A 25 22.84 0.06 -0.84
C VAL A 25 24.14 -0.76 -0.77
N PRO A 26 24.30 -1.70 0.18
CA PRO A 26 25.46 -2.57 0.22
C PRO A 26 25.64 -3.32 -1.10
N GLU A 27 26.89 -3.45 -1.55
CA GLU A 27 27.23 -4.11 -2.82
C GLU A 27 26.66 -5.53 -2.90
N ARG A 28 26.84 -6.31 -1.83
CA ARG A 28 26.29 -7.67 -1.71
C ARG A 28 24.80 -7.76 -1.98
N VAL A 29 24.01 -6.79 -1.52
CA VAL A 29 22.56 -6.77 -1.75
C VAL A 29 22.25 -6.55 -3.23
N ILE A 30 23.04 -5.73 -3.92
CA ILE A 30 22.89 -5.54 -5.37
C ILE A 30 23.27 -6.81 -6.13
N GLU A 31 24.30 -7.54 -5.68
CA GLU A 31 24.67 -8.83 -6.26
C GLU A 31 23.56 -9.87 -6.07
N ASP A 32 23.05 -10.03 -4.86
CA ASP A 32 21.94 -10.93 -4.54
C ASP A 32 20.70 -10.59 -5.40
N LEU A 33 20.38 -9.30 -5.55
CA LEU A 33 19.26 -8.86 -6.39
C LEU A 33 19.47 -9.15 -7.89
N LYS A 34 20.71 -9.06 -8.39
CA LYS A 34 21.03 -9.40 -9.78
C LYS A 34 20.88 -10.89 -10.05
N GLU A 35 21.27 -11.73 -9.09
CA GLU A 35 21.15 -13.18 -9.19
C GLU A 35 19.68 -13.62 -9.25
N ILE A 36 18.85 -13.13 -8.32
CA ILE A 36 17.47 -13.61 -8.18
C ILE A 36 16.48 -12.94 -9.16
N ALA A 37 16.78 -11.75 -9.69
CA ALA A 37 15.89 -11.06 -10.62
C ALA A 37 15.46 -11.91 -11.83
N PRO A 38 16.36 -12.53 -12.61
CA PRO A 38 15.95 -13.38 -13.73
C PRO A 38 15.19 -14.63 -13.27
N MET A 39 15.57 -15.23 -12.14
CA MET A 39 14.89 -16.40 -11.58
C MET A 39 13.43 -16.09 -11.22
N LEU A 40 13.15 -14.85 -10.81
CA LEU A 40 11.82 -14.35 -10.49
C LEU A 40 11.09 -13.73 -11.70
N GLY A 41 11.65 -13.82 -12.91
CA GLY A 41 11.04 -13.32 -14.15
C GLY A 41 11.14 -11.82 -14.36
N PHE A 42 12.03 -11.12 -13.64
CA PHE A 42 12.26 -9.69 -13.83
C PHE A 42 13.36 -9.43 -14.85
N SER A 43 13.19 -8.35 -15.62
CA SER A 43 14.17 -7.89 -16.62
C SER A 43 15.51 -7.42 -16.01
N GLY A 44 15.57 -7.20 -14.70
CA GLY A 44 16.79 -6.82 -13.99
C GLY A 44 16.53 -6.41 -12.53
N TYR A 45 17.62 -6.22 -11.79
CA TYR A 45 17.57 -5.95 -10.34
C TYR A 45 16.80 -4.67 -9.98
N GLN A 46 16.84 -3.63 -10.82
CA GLN A 46 16.07 -2.39 -10.58
C GLN A 46 14.55 -2.62 -10.67
N SER A 47 14.10 -3.47 -11.59
CA SER A 47 12.68 -3.85 -11.73
C SER A 47 12.21 -4.64 -10.51
N LEU A 48 13.02 -5.60 -10.06
CA LEU A 48 12.75 -6.36 -8.84
C LEU A 48 12.72 -5.47 -7.60
N MET A 49 13.70 -4.58 -7.44
CA MET A 49 13.77 -3.65 -6.32
C MET A 49 12.52 -2.77 -6.23
N LYS A 50 12.06 -2.21 -7.36
CA LYS A 50 10.81 -1.43 -7.42
C LYS A 50 9.58 -2.26 -6.99
N ALA A 51 9.53 -3.53 -7.39
CA ALA A 51 8.44 -4.43 -7.03
C ALA A 51 8.43 -4.71 -5.51
N TYR A 52 9.58 -5.01 -4.90
CA TYR A 52 9.68 -5.21 -3.46
C TYR A 52 9.29 -3.98 -2.66
N ILE A 53 9.75 -2.79 -3.05
CA ILE A 53 9.36 -1.53 -2.40
C ILE A 53 7.85 -1.34 -2.50
N SER A 54 7.28 -1.55 -3.69
CA SER A 54 5.83 -1.37 -3.91
C SER A 54 5.00 -2.35 -3.11
N GLN A 55 5.43 -3.62 -3.04
CA GLN A 55 4.73 -4.67 -2.31
C GLN A 55 4.80 -4.44 -0.79
N GLY A 56 5.99 -4.14 -0.26
CA GLY A 56 6.17 -3.84 1.16
C GLY A 56 5.33 -2.64 1.58
N LEU A 57 5.43 -1.55 0.81
CA LEU A 57 4.66 -0.33 1.09
C LEU A 57 3.15 -0.57 1.04
N ARG A 58 2.65 -1.34 0.06
CA ARG A 58 1.23 -1.67 0.00
C ARG A 58 0.76 -2.42 1.24
N LYS A 59 1.48 -3.46 1.64
CA LYS A 59 1.15 -4.26 2.83
C LYS A 59 1.06 -3.41 4.09
N ASP A 60 2.01 -2.50 4.28
CA ASP A 60 2.03 -1.67 5.48
C ASP A 60 0.98 -0.54 5.44
N LEU A 61 0.70 0.03 4.27
CA LEU A 61 -0.41 0.97 4.09
C LEU A 61 -1.76 0.29 4.36
N GLU A 62 -1.98 -0.93 3.86
CA GLU A 62 -3.21 -1.70 4.11
C GLU A 62 -3.41 -1.98 5.61
N LYS A 63 -2.35 -2.34 6.34
CA LYS A 63 -2.41 -2.55 7.80
C LYS A 63 -2.77 -1.27 8.55
N LEU A 64 -2.16 -0.14 8.18
CA LEU A 64 -2.43 1.16 8.81
C LEU A 64 -3.87 1.61 8.54
N GLU A 65 -4.38 1.41 7.32
CA GLU A 65 -5.77 1.73 7.00
C GLU A 65 -6.75 0.85 7.79
N GLY A 66 -6.52 -0.46 7.87
CA GLY A 66 -7.34 -1.37 8.68
C GLY A 66 -7.35 -0.99 10.17
N SER A 67 -6.19 -0.65 10.74
CA SER A 67 -6.07 -0.22 12.14
C SER A 67 -6.82 1.09 12.42
N ASN A 68 -6.78 2.05 11.50
CA ASN A 68 -7.48 3.32 11.66
C ASN A 68 -9.00 3.15 11.58
N VAL A 69 -9.47 2.28 10.68
CA VAL A 69 -10.90 1.94 10.57
C VAL A 69 -11.38 1.26 11.85
N ALA A 70 -10.62 0.29 12.38
CA ALA A 70 -10.96 -0.37 13.64
C ALA A 70 -11.07 0.62 14.82
N ALA A 71 -10.09 1.52 14.97
CA ALA A 71 -10.10 2.55 16.02
C ALA A 71 -11.31 3.52 15.88
N LEU A 72 -11.65 3.91 14.65
CA LEU A 72 -12.81 4.77 14.38
C LEU A 72 -14.13 4.04 14.70
N THR A 73 -14.28 2.79 14.28
CA THR A 73 -15.46 1.95 14.57
C THR A 73 -15.68 1.82 16.07
N GLU A 74 -14.62 1.57 16.86
CA GLU A 74 -14.73 1.48 18.32
C GLU A 74 -15.14 2.81 18.95
N SER A 75 -14.58 3.93 18.48
CA SER A 75 -14.94 5.27 18.95
C SER A 75 -16.41 5.61 18.67
N LEU A 76 -16.92 5.28 17.47
CA LEU A 76 -18.32 5.51 17.10
C LEU A 76 -19.27 4.63 17.92
N ARG A 77 -18.90 3.37 18.19
CA ARG A 77 -19.69 2.49 19.06
C ARG A 77 -19.77 3.04 20.50
N LYS A 78 -18.66 3.54 21.04
CA LYS A 78 -18.60 4.20 22.36
C LYS A 78 -19.48 5.46 22.43
N GLN A 79 -19.66 6.15 21.30
CA GLN A 79 -20.56 7.30 21.18
C GLN A 79 -22.03 6.92 20.96
N GLY A 80 -22.37 5.62 20.97
CA GLY A 80 -23.74 5.14 20.84
C GLY A 80 -24.24 5.04 19.40
N VAL A 81 -23.35 5.11 18.40
CA VAL A 81 -23.73 4.89 17.00
C VAL A 81 -24.03 3.39 16.80
N PRO A 82 -25.22 3.03 16.29
CA PRO A 82 -25.59 1.64 16.07
C PRO A 82 -24.72 0.99 14.98
N ASP A 83 -24.38 -0.27 15.21
CA ASP A 83 -23.43 -1.03 14.38
C ASP A 83 -23.86 -1.14 12.91
N GLU A 84 -25.18 -1.21 12.66
CA GLU A 84 -25.76 -1.23 11.32
C GLU A 84 -25.41 0.03 10.52
N LYS A 85 -25.40 1.21 11.16
CA LYS A 85 -25.05 2.48 10.49
C LYS A 85 -23.55 2.58 10.25
N ILE A 86 -22.73 2.06 11.17
CA ILE A 86 -21.27 2.03 11.01
C ILE A 86 -20.91 1.10 9.84
N SER A 87 -21.51 -0.09 9.80
CA SER A 87 -21.30 -1.07 8.74
C SER A 87 -21.74 -0.54 7.36
N ALA A 88 -22.89 0.13 7.30
CA ALA A 88 -23.35 0.77 6.07
C ALA A 88 -22.39 1.88 5.59
N ALA A 89 -21.88 2.72 6.51
CA ALA A 89 -20.94 3.78 6.18
C ALA A 89 -19.57 3.25 5.70
N ILE A 90 -19.07 2.16 6.31
CA ILE A 90 -17.83 1.49 5.89
C ILE A 90 -18.00 0.90 4.48
N ALA A 91 -19.12 0.24 4.22
CA ALA A 91 -19.43 -0.35 2.92
C ALA A 91 -19.55 0.72 1.82
N GLU A 92 -20.22 1.84 2.11
CA GLU A 92 -20.36 2.97 1.18
C GLU A 92 -18.99 3.64 0.89
N ALA A 93 -18.14 3.76 1.91
CA ALA A 93 -16.79 4.33 1.76
C ALA A 93 -15.79 3.39 1.05
N GLY A 94 -16.17 2.13 0.79
CA GLY A 94 -15.27 1.13 0.18
C GLY A 94 -14.07 0.77 1.06
N LEU A 95 -14.18 0.96 2.38
CA LEU A 95 -13.14 0.66 3.34
C LEU A 95 -13.17 -0.83 3.66
N LYS A 96 -12.02 -1.51 3.63
CA LYS A 96 -11.92 -2.90 4.07
C LYS A 96 -11.68 -2.91 5.58
N THR A 97 -12.57 -3.56 6.32
CA THR A 97 -12.27 -3.99 7.70
C THR A 97 -11.30 -5.16 7.59
N ALA A 98 -10.12 -5.01 8.19
CA ALA A 98 -9.11 -6.06 8.26
C ALA A 98 -9.59 -7.24 9.11
#